data_AF-A0A537W169-F1
#
_entry.id   AF-A0A537W169-F1
#
_cell.length_a   1.000
_cell.length_b   1.000
_cell.length_c   1.000
_cell.angle_alpha   90.00
_cell.angle_beta   90.00
_cell.angle_gamma   90.00
#
_symmetry.space_group_name_H-M   'P 1'
#
loop_
_entity.id
_entity.type
_entity.pdbx_description
1 polymer ?
#
loop_
_entity_poly.entity_id
_entity_poly.type
_entity_poly.pdbx_seq_one_letter_code
_entity_poly.pdbx_strand_id
1 'polypeptide(L)'
;MIPTIQTLILLLIVIASVAVAETRLRIPSAILLMLTGVILALIPGLPTVELAPELVLLLVLPPIIYSSAVAMSWREFRFNLRPISLL
;
A
#
# COMPACT_ATOMS: atom_id res chain seq x y z
N MET A 1 -2.12 25.45 9.63
CA MET A 1 -2.82 25.02 8.39
C MET A 1 -1.89 24.94 7.18
N ILE A 2 -1.15 26.00 6.84
CA ILE A 2 -0.15 25.98 5.75
C ILE A 2 0.88 24.82 5.85
N PRO A 3 1.49 24.50 7.02
CA PRO A 3 2.48 23.42 7.10
C PRO A 3 1.88 22.03 6.84
N THR A 4 0.64 21.78 7.26
CA THR A 4 -0.05 20.49 7.05
C THR A 4 -0.31 20.22 5.57
N ILE A 5 -0.71 21.25 4.82
CA ILE A 5 -0.94 21.15 3.37
C ILE A 5 0.38 20.87 2.65
N GLN A 6 1.47 21.53 3.05
CA GLN A 6 2.80 21.27 2.48
C GLN A 6 3.25 19.82 2.70
N THR A 7 3.07 19.26 3.90
CA THR A 7 3.39 17.85 4.17
C THR A 7 2.54 16.91 3.34
N LEU A 8 1.24 17.18 3.19
CA LEU A 8 0.36 16.35 2.35
C LEU A 8 0.81 16.35 0.89
N ILE A 9 1.14 17.52 0.34
CA ILE A 9 1.65 17.65 -1.03
C ILE A 9 2.97 16.90 -1.18
N LEU A 10 3.88 17.02 -0.21
CA LEU A 10 5.15 16.29 -0.22
C LEU A 10 4.93 14.78 -0.22
N LEU A 11 4.04 14.26 0.62
CA LEU A 11 3.68 12.84 0.64
C LEU A 11 3.06 12.38 -0.70
N LEU A 12 2.18 13.19 -1.30
CA LEU A 12 1.63 12.89 -2.62
C LEU A 12 2.70 12.84 -3.71
N ILE A 13 3.67 13.76 -3.69
CA ILE A 13 4.81 13.76 -4.61
C ILE A 13 5.65 12.50 -4.43
N VAL A 14 5.90 12.09 -3.18
CA VAL A 14 6.62 10.84 -2.87
C VAL A 14 5.88 9.64 -3.44
N ILE A 15 4.58 9.51 -3.20
CA ILE A 15 3.76 8.40 -3.71
C ILE A 15 3.79 8.37 -5.25
N ALA A 16 3.63 9.52 -5.90
CA ALA A 16 3.69 9.63 -7.36
C ALA A 16 5.08 9.25 -7.91
N SER A 17 6.15 9.66 -7.22
CA SER A 17 7.53 9.31 -7.61
C SER A 17 7.78 7.81 -7.49
N VAL A 18 7.25 7.16 -6.45
CA VAL A 18 7.35 5.71 -6.28
C VAL A 18 6.57 4.97 -7.38
N ALA A 19 5.38 5.44 -7.75
CA ALA A 19 4.62 4.85 -8.86
C ALA A 19 5.36 4.96 -10.21
N VAL A 20 6.05 6.08 -10.45
CA VAL A 20 6.92 6.20 -11.63
C VAL A 20 8.13 5.27 -11.52
N ALA A 21 8.72 5.14 -10.33
CA ALA A 21 9.86 4.27 -10.09
C ALA A 21 9.53 2.79 -10.28
N GLU A 22 8.31 2.34 -9.96
CA GLU A 22 7.82 0.98 -10.22
C GLU A 22 7.98 0.61 -11.70
N THR A 23 7.56 1.49 -12.61
CA THR A 23 7.67 1.25 -14.05
C THR A 23 9.12 1.16 -14.55
N ARG A 24 10.06 1.85 -13.87
CA ARG A 24 11.47 1.88 -14.26
C ARG A 24 12.28 0.73 -13.65
N LEU A 25 12.01 0.39 -12.39
CA LEU A 25 12.76 -0.59 -11.61
C LEU A 25 12.17 -2.01 -11.72
N ARG A 26 10.93 -2.16 -12.20
CA ARG A 26 10.18 -3.44 -12.26
C ARG A 26 10.06 -4.13 -10.89
N ILE A 27 10.03 -3.34 -9.82
CA ILE A 27 9.84 -3.81 -8.44
C ILE A 27 8.38 -3.51 -8.04
N PRO A 28 7.67 -4.44 -7.37
CA PRO A 28 6.31 -4.19 -6.89
C PRO A 28 6.21 -2.92 -6.03
N SER A 29 5.23 -2.07 -6.34
CA SER A 29 4.93 -0.84 -5.60
C SER A 29 4.86 -1.03 -4.08
N ALA A 30 4.30 -2.14 -3.60
CA ALA A 30 4.21 -2.44 -2.17
C ALA A 30 5.59 -2.45 -1.47
N ILE A 31 6.61 -3.03 -2.11
CA ILE A 31 7.97 -3.09 -1.54
C ILE A 31 8.61 -1.70 -1.55
N LEU A 32 8.48 -0.97 -2.66
CA LEU A 32 9.03 0.39 -2.78
C LEU A 32 8.39 1.33 -1.76
N LEU A 33 7.06 1.33 -1.63
CA LEU A 33 6.33 2.13 -0.66
C LEU A 33 6.71 1.78 0.79
N MET A 34 6.88 0.48 1.10
CA MET A 34 7.33 0.05 2.42
C MET A 34 8.73 0.63 2.74
N LEU A 35 9.69 0.48 1.83
CA LEU A 35 11.05 1.01 2.01
C LEU A 35 11.05 2.52 2.13
N THR A 36 10.30 3.22 1.27
CA THR A 36 10.15 4.67 1.34
C THR A 36 9.53 5.10 2.66
N GLY A 37 8.50 4.42 3.15
CA GLY A 37 7.89 4.69 4.46
C GLY A 37 8.88 4.52 5.61
N VAL A 38 9.70 3.45 5.59
CA VAL A 38 10.75 3.23 6.59
C VAL A 38 11.80 4.35 6.54
N ILE A 39 12.26 4.73 5.35
CA ILE A 39 13.24 5.82 5.19
C ILE A 39 12.66 7.14 5.71
N LEU A 40 11.40 7.44 5.38
CA LEU A 40 10.72 8.64 5.86
C LEU A 40 10.57 8.63 7.39
N ALA A 41 10.23 7.48 7.99
CA ALA A 41 10.09 7.36 9.45
C ALA A 41 11.38 7.68 10.24
N LEU A 42 12.55 7.58 9.59
CA LEU A 42 13.84 7.94 10.19
C LEU A 42 14.15 9.44 10.15
N ILE A 43 13.38 10.25 9.43
CA ILE A 43 13.62 11.69 9.29
C ILE A 43 13.07 12.43 10.54
N PRO A 44 13.94 13.07 11.35
CA PRO A 44 13.51 13.82 12.53
C PRO A 44 12.74 15.08 12.12
N GLY A 45 11.63 15.37 12.79
CA GLY A 45 10.80 16.55 12.54
C GLY A 45 9.62 16.32 11.60
N LEU A 46 9.44 15.10 11.06
CA LEU A 46 8.18 14.74 10.42
C LEU A 46 7.07 14.56 11.47
N PRO A 47 5.83 15.00 11.19
CA PRO A 47 4.71 14.78 12.08
C PRO A 47 4.43 13.28 12.20
N THR A 48 4.33 12.78 13.43
CA THR A 48 3.91 11.41 13.70
C THR A 48 2.43 11.27 13.37
N VAL A 49 2.13 10.46 12.36
CA VAL A 49 0.76 10.09 12.00
C VAL A 49 0.50 8.70 12.54
N GLU A 50 -0.20 8.62 13.67
CA GLU A 50 -0.65 7.35 14.22
C GLU A 50 -2.05 7.03 13.66
N LEU A 51 -2.14 5.95 12.88
CA LEU A 51 -3.42 5.42 12.43
C LEU A 51 -3.87 4.36 13.43
N ALA A 52 -5.12 4.46 13.89
CA ALA A 52 -5.72 3.43 14.70
C ALA A 52 -5.77 2.11 13.90
N PRO A 53 -5.29 0.98 14.46
CA PRO A 53 -5.29 -0.31 13.76
C PRO A 53 -6.67 -0.69 13.22
N GLU A 54 -7.73 -0.38 13.97
CA GLU A 54 -9.12 -0.67 13.62
C GLU A 54 -9.53 0.06 12.34
N LEU A 55 -9.05 1.28 12.12
CA LEU A 55 -9.32 2.03 10.89
C LEU A 55 -8.66 1.36 9.69
N VAL A 56 -7.42 0.87 9.82
CA VAL A 56 -6.74 0.16 8.74
C VAL A 56 -7.48 -1.14 8.42
N LEU A 57 -7.85 -1.92 9.44
CA LEU A 57 -8.55 -3.18 9.27
C LEU A 57 -9.96 -3.02 8.68
N LEU A 58 -10.66 -1.93 8.99
CA LEU A 58 -12.04 -1.72 8.55
C LEU A 58 -12.18 -0.90 7.26
N LEU A 59 -11.28 0.05 7.00
CA LEU A 59 -11.35 0.90 5.81
C LEU A 59 -10.39 0.48 4.71
N VAL A 60 -9.20 -0.02 5.05
CA VAL A 60 -8.16 -0.31 4.07
C VAL A 60 -8.20 -1.77 3.63
N LEU A 61 -8.31 -2.73 4.55
CA LEU A 61 -8.34 -4.15 4.19
C LEU A 61 -9.52 -4.54 3.29
N PRO A 62 -10.78 -4.16 3.58
CA PRO A 62 -11.90 -4.64 2.78
C PRO A 62 -11.83 -4.29 1.29
N PRO A 63 -11.51 -3.04 0.88
CA PRO A 63 -11.35 -2.74 -0.54
C PRO A 63 -10.13 -3.42 -1.17
N ILE A 64 -9.03 -3.61 -0.43
CA ILE A 64 -7.85 -4.32 -0.94
C ILE A 64 -8.16 -5.80 -1.18
N ILE A 65 -8.81 -6.47 -0.22
CA ILE A 65 -9.20 -7.87 -0.35
C ILE A 65 -10.23 -8.03 -1.48
N TYR A 66 -11.22 -7.14 -1.56
CA TYR A 66 -12.24 -7.19 -2.60
C TYR A 66 -11.64 -7.02 -4.00
N SER A 67 -10.79 -6.00 -4.21
CA SER A 67 -10.15 -5.77 -5.50
C SER A 67 -9.23 -6.93 -5.90
N SER A 68 -8.51 -7.52 -4.95
CA SER A 68 -7.69 -8.72 -5.17
C SER A 68 -8.52 -9.94 -5.54
N ALA A 69 -9.65 -10.15 -4.85
CA ALA A 69 -10.56 -11.26 -5.12
C ALA A 69 -11.22 -11.14 -6.51
N VAL A 70 -11.63 -9.93 -6.91
CA VAL A 70 -12.24 -9.67 -8.22
C VAL A 70 -11.22 -9.78 -9.35
N ALA A 71 -9.96 -9.42 -9.12
CA ALA A 71 -8.89 -9.57 -10.10
C ALA A 71 -8.50 -11.05 -10.36
N MET A 72 -8.86 -11.96 -9.45
CA MET A 72 -8.55 -13.38 -9.57
C MET A 72 -9.45 -14.10 -10.59
N SER A 73 -8.86 -15.00 -11.38
CA SER A 73 -9.61 -15.89 -12.27
C SER A 73 -10.42 -16.93 -11.49
N TRP A 74 -11.75 -16.85 -11.56
CA TRP A 74 -12.64 -17.85 -10.94
C TRP A 74 -12.38 -19.28 -11.43
N ARG A 75 -11.97 -19.43 -12.70
CA ARG A 75 -11.65 -20.73 -13.29
C ARG A 75 -10.39 -21.34 -12.67
N GLU A 76 -9.34 -20.53 -12.49
CA GLU A 76 -8.09 -20.96 -11.86
C GLU A 76 -8.27 -21.23 -10.38
N PHE A 77 -9.07 -20.42 -9.69
CA PHE A 77 -9.45 -20.68 -8.30
C PHE A 77 -10.10 -22.06 -8.17
N ARG A 78 -11.09 -22.35 -9.03
CA ARG A 78 -11.80 -23.64 -9.00
C ARG A 78 -10.89 -24.82 -9.33
N PHE A 79 -9.94 -24.64 -10.26
CA PHE A 79 -8.94 -25.65 -10.62
C PHE A 79 -7.98 -25.96 -9.46
N ASN A 80 -7.63 -24.96 -8.66
CA ASN A 80 -6.69 -25.06 -7.55
C ASN A 80 -7.35 -25.19 -6.17
N LEU A 81 -8.63 -25.58 -6.07
CA LEU A 81 -9.33 -25.66 -4.77
C LEU A 81 -8.66 -26.61 -3.77
N ARG A 82 -8.15 -27.75 -4.22
CA ARG A 82 -7.48 -28.73 -3.36
C ARG A 82 -6.27 -28.14 -2.63
N PRO A 83 -5.24 -27.59 -3.31
CA PRO A 83 -4.13 -26.96 -2.63
C PRO A 83 -4.55 -25.74 -1.79
N ILE A 84 -5.51 -24.93 -2.26
CA ILE A 84 -6.01 -23.77 -1.49
C ILE A 84 -6.65 -24.20 -0.17
N SER A 85 -7.43 -25.28 -0.15
CA SER A 85 -8.09 -25.77 1.08
C SER A 85 -7.16 -26.44 2.10
N LEU A 86 -5.91 -26.70 1.71
CA LEU A 86 -4.91 -27.37 2.55
C LEU A 86 -3.91 -26.38 3.17
N LEU A 87 -4.02 -25.08 2.88
CA LEU A 87 -3.28 -23.97 3.50
C LEU A 87 -4.04 -23.44 4.73
#